data_AF-F3FYK4-F1
#
_entry.id   AF-F3FYK4-F1
#
_cell.length_a   1.000
_cell.length_b   1.000
_cell.length_c   1.000
_cell.angle_alpha   90.00
_cell.angle_beta   90.00
_cell.angle_gamma   90.00
#
_symmetry.space_group_name_H-M   'P 1'
#
loop_
_entity.id
_entity.type
_entity.pdbx_description
1 polymer ?
#
loop_
_entity_poly.entity_id
_entity_poly.type
_entity_poly.pdbx_seq_one_letter_code
_entity_poly.pdbx_strand_id
1 'polypeptide(L)' 'MQEGILYHHLSAETGDPYVLQTQFVFDDRERMDAFVHALQTVIDRHDILRT' A
#
# COMPACT_ATOMS: atom_id res chain seq x y z
N MET A 1 3.36 5.19 -20.25
CA MET A 1 2.85 4.06 -19.42
C MET A 1 2.05 4.53 -18.19
N GLN A 2 2.33 5.70 -17.60
CA GLN A 2 1.55 6.21 -16.45
C GLN A 2 0.13 6.70 -16.80
N GLU A 3 -0.08 7.22 -18.01
CA GLU A 3 -1.38 7.78 -18.44
C GLU A 3 -2.51 6.74 -18.47
N GLY A 4 -2.21 5.47 -18.79
CA GLY A 4 -3.21 4.40 -18.80
C GLY A 4 -3.70 4.00 -17.40
N ILE A 5 -2.80 4.00 -16.42
CA ILE A 5 -3.13 3.71 -15.01
C ILE A 5 -4.00 4.85 -14.45
N LEU A 6 -3.64 6.11 -14.73
CA LEU A 6 -4.40 7.27 -14.28
C LEU A 6 -5.83 7.29 -14.87
N TYR A 7 -5.98 6.94 -16.15
CA TYR A 7 -7.30 6.87 -16.80
C TYR A 7 -8.21 5.83 -16.13
N HIS A 8 -7.68 4.65 -15.82
CA HIS A 8 -8.45 3.58 -15.18
C HIS A 8 -8.75 3.86 -13.70
N HIS A 9 -7.86 4.55 -12.96
CA HIS A 9 -8.13 5.05 -11.61
C HIS A 9 -9.29 6.05 -11.60
N LEU A 10 -9.27 7.04 -12.50
CA LEU A 10 -10.31 8.08 -12.57
C LEU A 10 -11.65 7.59 -13.12
N SER A 11 -11.64 6.50 -13.88
CA SER A 11 -12.85 5.90 -14.47
C SER A 11 -13.45 4.78 -13.59
N ALA A 12 -12.81 4.45 -12.45
CA ALA A 12 -13.29 3.43 -11.54
C ALA A 12 -14.42 4.01 -10.66
N GLU A 13 -15.67 3.67 -10.97
CA GLU A 13 -16.84 4.06 -10.16
C GLU A 13 -16.87 3.36 -8.79
N THR A 14 -16.13 2.27 -8.58
CA THR A 14 -16.02 1.57 -7.29
C THR A 14 -14.68 0.85 -7.15
N GLY A 15 -13.78 1.40 -6.32
CA GLY A 15 -12.49 0.81 -5.99
C GLY A 15 -11.48 0.87 -7.13
N ASP A 16 -10.31 1.47 -6.88
CA ASP A 16 -9.25 1.54 -7.89
C ASP A 16 -8.68 0.12 -8.14
N PRO A 17 -8.76 -0.41 -9.38
CA PRO A 17 -8.29 -1.76 -9.72
C PRO A 17 -6.77 -1.95 -9.54
N TYR A 18 -6.00 -0.87 -9.32
CA TYR A 18 -4.57 -0.92 -9.07
C TYR A 18 -4.21 -0.86 -7.57
N VAL A 19 -5.19 -0.84 -6.67
CA VAL A 19 -4.94 -0.97 -5.24
C VAL A 19 -4.63 -2.43 -4.91
N LEU A 20 -3.39 -2.70 -4.54
CA LEU A 20 -3.04 -3.96 -3.90
C LEU A 20 -3.49 -3.94 -2.44
N GLN A 21 -4.38 -4.86 -2.08
CA GLN A 21 -4.74 -5.13 -0.69
C GLN A 21 -4.09 -6.44 -0.24
N THR A 22 -3.50 -6.44 0.95
CA THR A 22 -2.93 -7.65 1.58
C THR A 22 -3.35 -7.68 3.05
N GLN A 23 -3.67 -8.87 3.55
CA GLN A 23 -4.05 -9.09 4.93
C GLN A 23 -2.93 -9.85 5.65
N PHE A 24 -2.61 -9.42 6.87
CA PHE A 24 -1.63 -10.05 7.75
C PHE A 24 -2.31 -10.39 9.08
N VAL A 25 -1.97 -11.56 9.62
CA VAL A 25 -2.40 -12.01 10.95
C VAL A 25 -1.17 -12.08 11.84
N PHE A 26 -1.31 -11.63 13.08
CA PHE A 26 -0.25 -11.62 14.08
C PHE A 26 -0.73 -12.35 15.34
N ASP A 27 0.18 -13.13 15.92
CA ASP A 27 -0.10 -13.92 17.14
C ASP A 27 -0.21 -13.03 18.39
N ASP A 28 0.45 -11.87 18.37
CA ASP A 28 0.48 -10.93 19.49
C ASP A 28 0.68 -9.48 19.01
N ARG A 29 0.48 -8.54 19.94
CA ARG A 29 0.55 -7.11 19.67
C ARG A 29 1.99 -6.64 19.38
N GLU A 30 2.98 -7.23 20.01
CA GLU A 30 4.38 -6.84 19.87
C GLU A 30 4.89 -7.11 18.45
N ARG A 31 4.54 -8.26 17.88
CA ARG A 31 4.84 -8.61 16.48
C ARG A 31 4.16 -7.67 15.49
N MET A 32 2.92 -7.28 15.78
CA MET A 32 2.19 -6.32 14.96
C MET A 32 2.87 -4.94 14.99
N ASP A 33 3.26 -4.45 16.16
CA ASP A 33 3.94 -3.15 16.31
C ASP A 33 5.34 -3.19 15.66
N ALA A 34 6.09 -4.28 15.80
CA ALA A 34 7.36 -4.47 15.11
C ALA A 34 7.22 -4.47 13.57
N PHE A 35 6.16 -5.11 13.06
CA PHE A 35 5.84 -5.08 11.63
C PHE A 35 5.51 -3.66 11.15
N VAL A 36 4.72 -2.90 11.91
CA VAL A 36 4.38 -1.51 11.58
C VAL A 36 5.64 -0.64 11.48
N HIS A 37 6.56 -0.77 12.45
CA HIS A 37 7.83 -0.02 12.41
C HIS A 37 8.71 -0.40 11.22
N ALA A 38 8.80 -1.70 10.90
CA ALA A 38 9.54 -2.15 9.73
C ALA A 38 8.92 -1.65 8.42
N LEU A 39 7.60 -1.70 8.30
CA LEU A 39 6.87 -1.21 7.13
C LEU A 39 7.05 0.30 6.96
N GLN A 40 6.99 1.07 8.05
CA GLN A 40 7.27 2.51 8.02
C GLN A 40 8.67 2.80 7.49
N THR A 41 9.67 2.02 7.89
CA THR A 41 11.05 2.17 7.39
C THR A 41 11.15 1.91 5.88
N VAL A 42 10.39 0.95 5.35
CA VAL A 42 10.33 0.68 3.91
C VAL A 42 9.66 1.85 3.18
N ILE A 43 8.52 2.35 3.68
CA ILE A 43 7.84 3.51 3.12
C ILE A 43 8.78 4.74 3.12
N ASP A 44 9.45 4.98 4.23
CA ASP A 44 10.41 6.07 4.40
C ASP A 44 11.65 5.94 3.50
N ARG A 45 11.93 4.75 2.96
CA ARG A 45 13.03 4.54 2.00
C ARG A 45 12.60 4.60 0.54
N HIS A 46 11.33 4.32 0.24
CA HIS A 46 10.82 4.17 -1.12
C HIS A 46 9.89 5.32 -1.49
N ASP A 47 10.41 6.35 -2.17
CA ASP A 47 9.66 7.55 -2.56
C ASP A 47 8.40 7.26 -3.39
N ILE A 48 8.41 6.17 -4.18
CA ILE A 48 7.25 5.71 -4.97
C ILE A 48 6.03 5.34 -4.10
N LEU A 49 6.24 5.07 -2.81
CA LEU A 49 5.17 4.79 -1.84
C LEU A 49 4.69 6.06 -1.10
N ARG A 50 5.32 7.21 -1.34
CA ARG A 50 5.00 8.50 -0.69
C ARG A 50 4.37 9.53 -1.65
N THR A 51 4.21 9.18 -2.92
CA THR A 51 3.52 9.96 -3.97
C THR A 51 2.06 9.55 -4.09
#